data_AF-A0A6M3XP27-F1
#
_entry.id   AF-A0A6M3XP27-F1
#
_cell.length_a   1.000
_cell.length_b   1.000
_cell.length_c   1.000
_cell.angle_alpha   90.00
_cell.angle_beta   90.00
_cell.angle_gamma   90.00
#
_symmetry.space_group_name_H-M   'P 1'
#
loop_
_entity.id
_entity.type
_entity.pdbx_description
1 polymer ?
#
loop_
_entity_poly.entity_id
_entity_poly.type
_entity_poly.pdbx_seq_one_letter_code
_entity_poly.pdbx_strand_id
1 'polypeptide(L)' 'MKTIRNTKLFNELKKNPEWSTLFTTGNYPESKDDDIPVLAGGLDHIDVKESGVYFHDIGMSSGGRILDNSFVIRPELVK' A
#
# COMPACT_ATOMS: atom_id res chain seq x y z
N MET A 1 -10.42 5.19 -3.96
CA MET A 1 -9.16 5.03 -3.22
C MET A 1 -9.43 4.35 -1.88
N LYS A 2 -8.91 3.14 -1.65
CA LYS A 2 -9.08 2.38 -0.38
C LYS A 2 -8.24 3.02 0.73
N THR A 3 -8.75 3.10 1.96
CA THR A 3 -7.96 3.55 3.13
C THR A 3 -7.65 2.35 4.02
N ILE A 4 -6.37 2.15 4.30
CA ILE A 4 -5.86 1.13 5.22
C ILE A 4 -5.37 1.85 6.49
N ARG A 5 -5.75 1.34 7.65
CA ARG A 5 -5.45 1.95 8.96
C ARG A 5 -4.46 1.10 9.71
N ASN A 6 -3.19 1.49 9.67
CA ASN A 6 -2.09 0.74 10.25
C ASN A 6 -0.97 1.71 10.64
N THR A 7 -0.89 2.08 11.92
CA THR A 7 0.06 3.07 12.41
C THR A 7 1.50 2.57 12.32
N LYS A 8 1.73 1.27 12.56
CA LYS A 8 3.07 0.69 12.45
C LYS A 8 3.59 0.78 11.02
N LEU A 9 2.80 0.30 10.06
CA LEU A 9 3.17 0.34 8.64
C LEU A 9 3.25 1.77 8.11
N PHE A 10 2.37 2.65 8.54
CA PHE A 10 2.45 4.09 8.22
C PHE A 10 3.79 4.69 8.66
N ASN A 11 4.24 4.40 9.89
CA ASN A 11 5.51 4.89 10.42
C ASN A 11 6.73 4.31 9.70
N GLU A 12 6.66 3.04 9.27
CA GLU A 12 7.70 2.41 8.44
C GLU A 12 7.78 3.10 7.07
N LEU A 13 6.65 3.31 6.40
CA LEU A 13 6.57 3.96 5.09
C LEU A 13 6.96 5.43 5.12
N LYS A 14 6.66 6.15 6.21
CA LYS A 14 7.14 7.53 6.42
C LYS A 14 8.66 7.64 6.41
N LYS A 15 9.37 6.58 6.82
CA LYS A 15 10.83 6.50 6.83
C LYS A 15 11.39 5.95 5.52
N ASN A 16 10.73 4.95 4.95
CA ASN A 16 11.11 4.33 3.69
C ASN A 16 9.90 4.17 2.76
N PRO A 17 9.56 5.19 1.95
CA PRO A 17 8.39 5.20 1.09
C PRO A 17 8.62 4.40 -0.18
N GLU A 18 8.89 3.11 -0.01
CA GLU A 18 9.13 2.14 -1.07
C GLU A 18 8.05 1.06 -1.02
N TRP A 19 7.75 0.48 -2.18
CA TRP A 19 6.81 -0.64 -2.30
C TRP A 19 7.27 -1.87 -1.51
N SER A 20 8.57 -2.14 -1.48
CA SER A 20 9.19 -3.22 -0.71
C SER A 20 8.81 -3.15 0.78
N THR A 21 8.61 -1.94 1.32
CA THR A 21 8.20 -1.71 2.70
C THR A 21 6.82 -2.28 3.02
N LEU A 22 5.95 -2.47 2.03
CA LEU A 22 4.63 -3.11 2.20
C LEU A 22 4.72 -4.61 2.46
N PHE A 23 5.85 -5.24 2.13
CA PHE A 23 5.98 -6.68 2.15
C PHE A 23 7.00 -7.15 3.19
N THR A 24 6.84 -8.38 3.65
CA THR A 24 7.84 -9.07 4.47
C THR A 24 9.07 -9.40 3.62
N THR A 25 10.23 -9.46 4.27
CA THR A 25 11.47 -9.90 3.61
C THR A 25 11.51 -11.43 3.52
N GLY A 26 11.89 -11.98 2.37
CA GLY A 26 12.11 -13.42 2.23
C GLY A 26 11.92 -13.92 0.80
N ASN A 27 12.01 -15.25 0.63
CA ASN A 27 11.81 -15.91 -0.67
C ASN A 27 10.34 -15.87 -1.13
N TYR A 28 9.40 -15.70 -0.19
CA TYR A 28 7.97 -15.57 -0.44
C TYR A 28 7.46 -14.36 0.34
N PRO A 29 7.64 -13.14 -0.18
CA PRO A 29 7.21 -11.92 0.48
C PRO A 29 5.68 -11.88 0.59
N GLU A 30 5.19 -11.68 1.81
CA GLU A 30 3.77 -11.53 2.13
C GLU A 30 3.45 -10.08 2.43
N SER A 31 2.21 -9.65 2.20
CA SER A 31 1.77 -8.32 2.60
C SER A 31 1.85 -8.16 4.12
N LYS A 32 2.33 -7.01 4.60
CA LYS A 32 2.32 -6.67 6.03
C LYS A 32 0.93 -6.28 6.56
N ASP A 33 -0.05 -6.15 5.66
CA ASP A 33 -1.43 -5.84 5.99
C ASP A 33 -2.37 -6.54 4.98
N ASP A 34 -3.31 -7.33 5.47
CA ASP A 34 -4.22 -8.15 4.65
C ASP A 34 -5.17 -7.28 3.79
N ASP A 35 -5.34 -6.00 4.14
CA ASP A 35 -6.14 -5.08 3.36
C ASP A 35 -5.41 -4.49 2.15
N ILE A 36 -4.12 -4.75 1.98
CA ILE A 36 -3.38 -4.31 0.79
C ILE A 36 -3.89 -5.09 -0.43
N PRO A 37 -4.34 -4.40 -1.50
CA PRO A 37 -4.84 -5.07 -2.68
C PRO A 37 -3.75 -5.91 -3.34
N VAL A 38 -4.13 -7.08 -3.87
CA VAL A 38 -3.23 -7.92 -4.66
C VAL A 38 -2.81 -7.18 -5.92
N LEU A 39 -1.53 -6.86 -6.01
CA LEU A 39 -0.93 -6.11 -7.12
C LEU A 39 -0.65 -7.09 -8.28
N ALA A 40 -1.02 -6.72 -9.51
CA ALA A 40 -0.87 -7.59 -10.69
C ALA A 40 -0.22 -6.89 -11.90
N GLY A 41 0.20 -5.63 -11.76
CA GLY A 41 0.79 -4.83 -12.83
C GLY A 41 1.59 -3.64 -12.29
N GLY A 42 1.90 -2.70 -13.19
CA GLY A 42 2.70 -1.50 -12.92
C GLY A 42 2.20 -0.67 -11.74
N LEU A 43 3.15 -0.02 -11.07
CA LEU A 43 3.00 0.67 -9.79
C LEU A 43 3.70 2.02 -9.92
N ASP A 44 2.97 3.05 -10.33
CA ASP A 44 3.64 4.20 -10.95
C ASP A 44 3.98 5.35 -9.99
N HIS A 45 3.31 5.47 -8.82
CA HIS A 45 3.57 6.62 -7.95
C HIS A 45 3.25 6.42 -6.45
N ILE A 46 4.17 6.87 -5.58
CA ILE A 46 3.99 6.98 -4.13
C ILE A 46 4.08 8.46 -3.73
N ASP A 47 3.08 8.96 -2.99
CA ASP A 47 3.04 10.32 -2.45
C ASP A 47 2.94 10.27 -0.92
N VAL A 48 3.85 10.95 -0.23
CA VAL A 48 3.96 10.92 1.24
C VAL A 48 3.50 12.25 1.81
N LYS A 49 2.44 12.21 2.64
CA LYS A 49 1.92 13.38 3.36
C LYS A 49 1.88 13.09 4.85
N GLU A 50 1.72 14.15 5.64
CA GLU A 50 1.51 13.99 7.08
C GLU A 50 0.24 13.19 7.41
N SER A 51 -0.78 13.29 6.56
CA SER A 51 -2.07 12.61 6.73
C SER A 51 -2.11 11.18 6.20
N GLY A 52 -1.07 10.70 5.51
CA GLY A 52 -1.06 9.36 4.89
C GLY A 52 0.03 9.18 3.84
N VAL A 53 0.29 7.91 3.52
CA VAL A 53 1.13 7.49 2.39
C VAL A 53 0.21 6.94 1.30
N TYR A 54 0.22 7.60 0.14
CA TYR A 54 -0.68 7.36 -0.97
C TYR A 54 0.04 6.56 -2.05
N PHE A 55 -0.65 5.57 -2.58
CA PHE A 55 -0.17 4.67 -3.61
C PHE A 55 -1.13 4.79 -4.79
N HIS A 56 -0.63 5.24 -5.93
CA HIS A 56 -1.39 5.59 -7.12
C HIS A 56 -1.07 4.67 -8.28
N ASP A 57 -1.98 4.62 -9.25
CA ASP A 57 -1.83 3.95 -10.54
C ASP A 57 -1.30 2.51 -10.39
N ILE A 58 -2.05 1.75 -9.57
CA ILE A 58 -1.78 0.36 -9.29
C ILE A 58 -2.56 -0.49 -10.27
N GLY A 59 -1.85 -1.26 -11.10
CA GLY A 59 -2.44 -2.35 -11.86
C GLY A 59 -2.94 -3.45 -10.91
N MET A 60 -4.25 -3.54 -10.70
CA MET A 60 -4.89 -4.57 -9.91
C MET A 60 -5.58 -5.59 -10.82
N SER A 61 -5.31 -6.88 -10.65
CA SER A 61 -6.06 -7.93 -11.36
C SER A 61 -7.28 -8.34 -10.54
N SER A 62 -8.46 -8.20 -11.14
CA SER A 62 -9.70 -8.72 -10.58
C SER A 62 -10.50 -9.40 -11.69
N GLY A 63 -10.77 -10.70 -11.53
CA GLY A 63 -11.55 -11.48 -12.50
C GLY A 63 -10.97 -11.51 -13.93
N GLY A 64 -9.65 -11.45 -14.08
CA GLY A 64 -8.98 -11.43 -15.39
C GLY A 64 -8.91 -10.07 -16.07
N ARG A 65 -9.28 -8.98 -15.38
CA ARG A 65 -9.14 -7.59 -15.85
C ARG A 65 -8.11 -6.85 -15.02
N ILE A 66 -7.26 -6.06 -15.67
CA ILE A 66 -6.38 -5.08 -15.02
C ILE A 66 -7.17 -3.79 -14.84
N LEU A 67 -7.26 -3.31 -13.61
CA LEU A 67 -7.90 -2.04 -13.25
C LEU A 67 -6.85 -1.12 -12.62
N ASP A 68 -6.86 0.15 -13.01
CA ASP A 68 -6.09 1.18 -12.31
C ASP A 68 -6.74 1.45 -10.95
N ASN A 69 -5.94 1.36 -9.89
CA ASN A 69 -6.43 1.55 -8.52
C ASN A 69 -5.49 2.42 -7.70
N SER A 70 -5.97 2.89 -6.56
CA SER A 70 -5.17 3.62 -5.59
C SER A 70 -5.60 3.28 -4.17
N PHE A 71 -4.65 3.23 -3.25
CA PHE A 71 -4.93 3.12 -1.83
C PHE A 71 -4.05 4.06 -1.01
N VAL A 72 -4.44 4.28 0.24
CA VAL A 72 -3.71 5.12 1.18
C VAL A 72 -3.55 4.38 2.50
N ILE A 73 -2.35 4.42 3.06
CA ILE A 73 -2.07 3.96 4.42
C ILE A 73 -2.06 5.16 5.35
N ARG A 74 -2.84 5.09 6.42
CA ARG A 74 -2.97 6.14 7.43
C ARG A 74 -2.79 5.54 8.84
N PRO A 75 -2.41 6.35 9.84
CA PRO A 75 -2.48 5.91 11.22
C PRO A 75 -3.92 5.55 11.62
N GLU A 76 -4.04 4.70 12.64
CA GLU A 76 -5.33 4.40 13.25
C GLU A 76 -6.00 5.69 13.77
N LEU A 77 -7.33 5.68 13.85
CA LEU A 77 -8.06 6.77 14.49
C LEU A 77 -7.84 6.67 16.00
N VAL A 78 -7.22 7.68 16.60
CA VAL A 78 -7.16 7.81 18.05
C VAL A 78 -8.60 8.03 18.54
N LYS A 79 -9.09 7.14 19.39
CA LYS A 79 -10.39 7.28 20.05
C LYS A 79 -10.29 8.25 21.22
#